data_AF-A0A7C5IPM8-F1
#
_entry.id   AF-A0A7C5IPM8-F1
#
_cell.length_a   1.000
_cell.length_b   1.000
_cell.length_c   1.000
_cell.angle_alpha   90.00
_cell.angle_beta   90.00
_cell.angle_gamma   90.00
#
_symmetry.space_group_name_H-M   'P 1'
#
loop_
_entity.id
_entity.type
_entity.pdbx_description
1 polymer ?
#
loop_
_entity_poly.entity_id
_entity_poly.type
_entity_poly.pdbx_seq_one_letter_code
_entity_poly.pdbx_strand_id
1 'polypeptide(L)'
;MGAYLNLGEYENGRHLANRSLNIYPEGSHNWMLFLEYYFLLCMHTGNYAKATEVCLKVVQHPRFEFVDQVRREKWRIFEAFLQYMWQEGESTGAGEMLPQFRFFKFANDLPIFSKDKRGLNIAILVLQILFLLDRKDFDGIIQRAEALKVYSSRYLKQDVNFRSNCFLKMVLLMEKKDFNYERTRKISDKYFSKLKSCRFHYSRGSMATLEVIPYEELWETILEKLRE
;
A
#
# COMPACT_ATOMS: atom_id res chain seq x y z
N MET A 1 -1.39 5.49 18.65
CA MET A 1 -1.02 4.67 17.48
C MET A 1 -0.98 5.47 16.18
N GLY A 2 -2.07 6.15 15.78
CA GLY A 2 -2.04 7.06 14.62
C GLY A 2 -0.99 8.17 14.70
N ALA A 3 -0.72 8.70 15.91
CA ALA A 3 0.38 9.65 16.11
C ALA A 3 1.76 9.05 15.77
N TYR A 4 2.07 7.83 16.24
CA TYR A 4 3.35 7.17 15.95
C TYR A 4 3.51 6.82 14.47
N LEU A 5 2.43 6.35 13.83
CA LEU A 5 2.42 6.10 12.38
C LEU A 5 2.68 7.39 11.58
N ASN A 6 2.07 8.52 12.00
CA ASN A 6 2.21 9.81 11.32
C ASN A 6 3.53 10.54 11.65
N LEU A 7 4.17 10.20 12.77
CA LEU A 7 5.44 10.78 13.19
C LEU A 7 6.65 9.99 12.69
N GLY A 8 6.44 8.81 12.08
CA GLY A 8 7.53 7.91 11.70
C GLY A 8 8.27 7.29 12.90
N GLU A 9 7.68 7.39 14.10
CA GLU A 9 8.26 6.86 15.34
C GLU A 9 7.86 5.40 15.52
N TYR A 10 8.35 4.57 14.62
CA TYR A 10 7.80 3.23 14.47
C TYR A 10 8.12 2.28 15.63
N GLU A 11 9.29 2.43 16.24
CA GLU A 11 9.71 1.64 17.41
C GLU A 11 8.88 1.95 18.65
N ASN A 12 8.60 3.23 18.90
CA ASN A 12 7.71 3.65 19.99
C ASN A 12 6.27 3.19 19.72
N GLY A 13 5.85 3.24 18.45
CA GLY A 13 4.57 2.67 17.99
C GLY A 13 4.46 1.18 18.29
N ARG A 14 5.54 0.41 18.11
CA ARG A 14 5.60 -1.04 18.36
C ARG A 14 5.46 -1.37 19.85
N HIS A 15 6.16 -0.65 20.71
CA HIS A 15 6.02 -0.81 22.17
C HIS A 15 4.61 -0.46 22.66
N LEU A 16 4.01 0.61 22.12
CA LEU A 16 2.62 0.96 22.43
C LEU A 16 1.65 -0.11 21.93
N ALA A 17 1.87 -0.68 20.74
CA ALA A 17 1.02 -1.72 20.16
C ALA A 17 0.97 -2.96 21.07
N ASN A 18 2.13 -3.44 21.50
CA ASN A 18 2.21 -4.61 22.37
C ASN A 18 1.52 -4.40 23.73
N ARG A 19 1.56 -3.18 24.28
CA ARG A 19 0.84 -2.84 25.52
C ARG A 19 -0.65 -2.63 25.32
N SER A 20 -1.07 -2.23 24.12
CA SER A 20 -2.45 -1.85 23.81
C SER A 20 -3.32 -2.99 23.29
N LEU A 21 -2.72 -4.12 22.91
CA LEU A 21 -3.45 -5.30 22.40
C LEU A 21 -4.55 -5.81 23.36
N ASN A 22 -4.38 -5.59 24.67
CA ASN A 22 -5.33 -6.04 25.70
C ASN A 22 -6.33 -4.95 26.14
N ILE A 23 -6.26 -3.74 25.59
CA ILE A 23 -7.09 -2.60 26.02
C ILE A 23 -8.48 -2.63 25.37
N TYR A 24 -8.57 -3.12 24.13
CA TYR A 24 -9.81 -3.11 23.38
C TYR A 24 -10.45 -4.51 23.36
N PRO A 25 -11.76 -4.63 23.63
CA PRO A 25 -12.46 -5.90 23.49
C PRO A 25 -12.31 -6.44 22.07
N GLU A 26 -11.93 -7.71 21.94
CA GLU A 26 -11.75 -8.37 20.66
C GLU A 26 -13.03 -8.34 19.82
N GLY A 27 -12.88 -8.10 18.52
CA GLY A 27 -14.00 -7.92 17.59
C GLY A 27 -14.81 -6.63 17.78
N SER A 28 -14.38 -5.69 18.62
CA SER A 28 -14.96 -4.34 18.69
C SER A 28 -14.48 -3.45 17.54
N HIS A 29 -15.20 -2.36 17.27
CA HIS A 29 -14.79 -1.39 16.25
C HIS A 29 -13.40 -0.79 16.53
N ASN A 30 -13.11 -0.47 17.80
CA ASN A 30 -11.83 0.11 18.20
C ASN A 30 -10.69 -0.89 18.10
N TRP A 31 -10.94 -2.17 18.41
CA TRP A 31 -9.98 -3.26 18.20
C TRP A 31 -9.62 -3.42 16.72
N MET A 32 -10.61 -3.42 15.83
CA MET A 32 -10.38 -3.48 14.38
C MET A 32 -9.58 -2.29 13.86
N LEU A 33 -9.92 -1.08 14.32
CA LEU A 33 -9.20 0.13 13.93
C LEU A 33 -7.75 0.11 14.45
N PHE A 34 -7.55 -0.34 15.69
CA PHE A 34 -6.23 -0.51 16.27
C PHE A 34 -5.37 -1.48 15.44
N LEU A 35 -5.91 -2.63 15.07
CA LEU A 35 -5.18 -3.62 14.27
C LEU A 35 -4.85 -3.11 12.86
N GLU A 36 -5.69 -2.27 12.27
CA GLU A 36 -5.36 -1.59 11.02
C GLU A 36 -4.15 -0.66 11.14
N TYR A 37 -4.10 0.19 12.17
CA TYR A 37 -2.93 1.04 12.40
C TYR A 37 -1.68 0.19 12.71
N TYR A 38 -1.85 -0.90 13.44
CA TYR A 38 -0.75 -1.78 13.78
C TYR A 38 -0.22 -2.54 12.56
N PHE A 39 -1.11 -2.97 11.66
CA PHE A 39 -0.74 -3.57 10.38
C PHE A 39 0.08 -2.58 9.54
N LEU A 40 -0.42 -1.35 9.34
CA LEU A 40 0.30 -0.33 8.56
C LEU A 40 1.66 -0.02 9.18
N LEU A 41 1.75 0.04 10.51
CA LEU A 41 3.02 0.21 11.21
C LEU A 41 4.01 -0.92 10.90
N CYS A 42 3.55 -2.17 10.90
CA CYS A 42 4.39 -3.32 10.57
C CYS A 42 4.85 -3.27 9.11
N MET A 43 3.96 -2.91 8.18
CA MET A 43 4.31 -2.75 6.76
C MET A 43 5.34 -1.63 6.55
N HIS A 44 5.18 -0.49 7.22
CA HIS A 44 6.11 0.66 7.15
C HIS A 44 7.45 0.42 7.85
N THR A 45 7.60 -0.68 8.57
CA THR A 45 8.87 -1.06 9.22
C THR A 45 9.52 -2.29 8.61
N GLY A 46 8.95 -2.81 7.51
CA GLY A 46 9.40 -4.05 6.90
C GLY A 46 9.18 -5.30 7.78
N ASN A 47 8.42 -5.20 8.88
CA ASN A 47 8.12 -6.36 9.73
C ASN A 47 6.93 -7.15 9.18
N TYR A 48 7.15 -7.77 8.02
CA TYR A 48 6.10 -8.50 7.30
C TYR A 48 5.59 -9.72 8.07
N ALA A 49 6.44 -10.39 8.86
CA ALA A 49 6.02 -11.51 9.70
C ALA A 49 4.94 -11.08 10.71
N LYS A 50 5.16 -9.95 11.39
CA LYS A 50 4.16 -9.42 12.33
C LYS A 50 2.91 -8.89 11.61
N ALA A 51 3.08 -8.28 10.44
CA ALA A 51 1.96 -7.86 9.60
C ALA A 51 1.07 -9.06 9.20
N THR A 52 1.67 -10.22 8.90
CA THR A 52 0.97 -11.48 8.65
C THR A 52 0.14 -11.92 9.85
N GLU A 53 0.74 -11.99 11.04
CA GLU A 53 0.00 -12.36 12.27
C GLU A 53 -1.23 -11.47 12.48
N VAL A 54 -1.06 -10.16 12.30
CA VAL A 54 -2.15 -9.18 12.45
C VAL A 54 -3.23 -9.38 11.39
N CYS A 55 -2.84 -9.58 10.14
CA CYS A 55 -3.77 -9.80 9.03
C CYS A 55 -4.61 -11.06 9.25
N LEU A 56 -3.97 -12.18 9.60
CA LEU A 56 -4.66 -13.44 9.91
C LEU A 56 -5.61 -13.28 11.09
N LYS A 57 -5.17 -12.61 12.17
CA LYS A 57 -6.01 -12.35 13.34
C LYS A 57 -7.30 -11.61 12.99
N VAL A 58 -7.26 -10.68 12.05
CA VAL A 58 -8.45 -9.93 11.62
C VAL A 58 -9.32 -10.74 10.67
N VAL A 59 -8.73 -11.31 9.61
CA VAL A 59 -9.48 -11.97 8.53
C VAL A 59 -10.13 -13.28 9.00
N GLN A 60 -9.51 -14.00 9.94
CA GLN A 60 -10.05 -15.25 10.50
C GLN A 60 -11.04 -15.01 11.65
N HIS A 61 -11.20 -13.79 12.13
CA HIS A 61 -12.09 -13.51 13.25
C HIS A 61 -13.56 -13.68 12.82
N PRO A 62 -14.43 -14.38 13.59
CA PRO A 62 -15.81 -14.67 13.19
C PRO A 62 -16.66 -13.42 12.83
N ARG A 63 -16.37 -12.29 13.49
CA ARG A 63 -17.06 -11.03 13.20
C ARG A 63 -16.65 -10.35 11.88
N PHE A 64 -15.57 -10.80 11.25
CA PHE A 64 -15.05 -10.16 10.03
C PHE A 64 -16.05 -10.23 8.87
N GLU A 65 -16.82 -11.30 8.76
CA GLU A 65 -17.88 -11.42 7.75
C GLU A 65 -18.94 -10.31 7.88
N PHE A 66 -19.24 -9.88 9.10
CA PHE A 66 -20.25 -8.87 9.40
C PHE A 66 -19.72 -7.43 9.39
N VAL A 67 -18.42 -7.25 9.16
CA VAL A 67 -17.80 -5.92 9.00
C VAL A 67 -18.31 -5.25 7.72
N ASP A 68 -18.31 -3.91 7.67
CA ASP A 68 -18.70 -3.17 6.47
C ASP A 68 -17.85 -3.57 5.24
N GLN A 69 -18.47 -3.55 4.05
CA GLN A 69 -17.82 -3.99 2.81
C GLN A 69 -16.51 -3.24 2.52
N VAL A 70 -16.46 -1.93 2.80
CA VAL A 70 -15.29 -1.10 2.51
C VAL A 70 -14.10 -1.52 3.36
N ARG A 71 -14.32 -1.83 4.64
CA ARG A 71 -13.29 -2.35 5.52
C ARG A 71 -12.84 -3.75 5.13
N ARG A 72 -13.75 -4.63 4.70
CA ARG A 72 -13.35 -5.95 4.15
C ARG A 72 -12.48 -5.80 2.90
N GLU A 73 -12.87 -4.94 1.96
CA GLU A 73 -12.07 -4.63 0.76
C GLU A 73 -10.67 -4.10 1.12
N LYS A 74 -10.59 -3.20 2.10
CA LYS A 74 -9.30 -2.68 2.58
C LYS A 74 -8.39 -3.76 3.14
N TRP A 75 -8.89 -4.67 3.96
CA TRP A 75 -8.09 -5.78 4.47
C TRP A 75 -7.64 -6.75 3.38
N ARG A 76 -8.43 -6.94 2.32
CA ARG A 76 -7.97 -7.70 1.14
C ARG A 76 -6.85 -6.99 0.39
N ILE A 77 -6.89 -5.66 0.28
CA ILE A 77 -5.78 -4.88 -0.31
C ILE A 77 -4.53 -5.02 0.56
N PHE A 78 -4.66 -4.91 1.89
CA PHE A 78 -3.58 -5.11 2.85
C PHE A 78 -2.91 -6.47 2.69
N GLU A 79 -3.72 -7.53 2.66
CA GLU A 79 -3.27 -8.90 2.42
C GLU A 79 -2.49 -9.03 1.09
N ALA A 80 -2.97 -8.40 0.03
CA ALA A 80 -2.32 -8.47 -1.28
C ALA A 80 -0.98 -7.72 -1.33
N PHE A 81 -0.86 -6.57 -0.67
CA PHE A 81 0.42 -5.86 -0.51
C PHE A 81 1.40 -6.64 0.36
N LEU A 82 0.92 -7.25 1.44
CA LEU A 82 1.73 -8.09 2.32
C LEU A 82 2.32 -9.28 1.55
N GLN A 83 1.52 -9.96 0.74
CA GLN A 83 1.98 -11.08 -0.08
C GLN A 83 2.99 -10.66 -1.12
N TYR A 84 2.77 -9.51 -1.78
CA TYR A 84 3.72 -8.94 -2.72
C TYR A 84 5.08 -8.74 -2.05
N MET A 85 5.12 -8.05 -0.91
CA MET A 85 6.38 -7.78 -0.20
C MET A 85 7.04 -9.02 0.40
N TRP A 86 6.24 -10.02 0.81
CA TRP A 86 6.77 -11.27 1.32
C TRP A 86 7.50 -12.07 0.23
N GLN A 87 6.94 -12.14 -0.98
CA GLN A 87 7.59 -12.81 -2.12
C GLN A 87 8.91 -12.14 -2.50
N GLU A 88 8.95 -10.81 -2.49
CA GLU A 88 10.18 -10.04 -2.68
C GLU A 88 11.19 -10.32 -1.55
N GLY A 89 10.74 -10.37 -0.30
CA GLY A 89 11.58 -10.63 0.88
C GLY A 89 12.11 -12.06 1.00
N GLU A 90 11.35 -13.09 0.62
CA GLU A 90 11.79 -14.49 0.62
C GLU A 90 12.97 -14.73 -0.32
N SER A 91 13.13 -13.91 -1.37
CA SER A 91 14.31 -13.91 -2.24
C SER A 91 15.61 -13.55 -1.48
N THR A 92 15.49 -12.99 -0.27
CA THR A 92 16.61 -12.62 0.62
C THR A 92 16.75 -13.49 1.88
N GLY A 93 15.93 -14.55 2.02
CA GLY A 93 16.11 -15.64 2.99
C GLY A 93 15.43 -15.42 4.35
N ALA A 94 14.30 -16.09 4.57
CA ALA A 94 13.92 -16.83 5.79
C ALA A 94 12.41 -17.15 5.84
N GLY A 95 12.08 -18.44 5.91
CA GLY A 95 11.08 -18.96 6.84
C GLY A 95 9.61 -19.06 6.39
N GLU A 96 9.18 -20.30 6.13
CA GLU A 96 7.80 -20.82 6.11
C GLU A 96 6.83 -20.23 5.06
N MET A 97 6.65 -21.00 3.97
CA MET A 97 5.60 -20.80 2.99
C MET A 97 4.22 -20.76 3.66
N LEU A 98 3.60 -19.58 3.67
CA LEU A 98 2.16 -19.48 3.87
C LEU A 98 1.43 -20.18 2.72
N PRO A 99 0.26 -20.79 2.97
CA PRO A 99 -0.47 -21.55 1.96
C PRO A 99 -0.71 -20.68 0.73
N GLN A 100 -0.26 -21.17 -0.43
CA GLN A 100 -0.33 -20.54 -1.77
C GLN A 100 -1.57 -19.67 -1.93
N PHE A 101 -1.41 -18.39 -1.65
CA PHE A 101 -2.50 -17.44 -1.79
C PHE A 101 -2.61 -17.07 -3.27
N ARG A 102 -3.68 -17.52 -3.92
CA ARG A 102 -3.84 -17.41 -5.37
C ARG A 102 -4.23 -15.99 -5.75
N PHE A 103 -3.20 -15.18 -6.00
CA PHE A 103 -3.25 -13.79 -6.46
C PHE A 103 -4.18 -13.54 -7.67
N PHE A 104 -4.30 -14.49 -8.59
CA PHE A 104 -4.97 -14.28 -9.88
C PHE A 104 -6.49 -14.08 -9.82
N LYS A 105 -7.15 -14.37 -8.70
CA LYS A 105 -8.57 -14.05 -8.55
C LYS A 105 -8.80 -12.59 -8.12
N PHE A 106 -7.83 -11.98 -7.44
CA PHE A 106 -7.97 -10.64 -6.88
C PHE A 106 -7.94 -9.53 -7.94
N ALA A 107 -7.02 -9.59 -8.90
CA ALA A 107 -6.89 -8.56 -9.95
C ALA A 107 -8.12 -8.48 -10.88
N ASN A 108 -8.84 -9.58 -11.06
CA ASN A 108 -10.02 -9.66 -11.93
C ASN A 108 -11.35 -9.38 -11.21
N ASP A 109 -11.43 -9.67 -9.90
CA ASP A 109 -12.66 -9.49 -9.11
C ASP A 109 -12.75 -8.12 -8.43
N LEU A 110 -11.79 -7.22 -8.64
CA LEU A 110 -11.86 -5.88 -8.06
C LEU A 110 -12.95 -5.08 -8.76
N PRO A 111 -14.03 -4.71 -8.06
CA PRO A 111 -14.98 -3.78 -8.61
C PRO A 111 -14.24 -2.50 -8.94
N ILE A 112 -14.45 -2.00 -10.15
CA ILE A 112 -14.35 -0.57 -10.40
C ILE A 112 -15.30 0.11 -9.38
N PHE A 113 -15.13 1.40 -9.07
CA PHE A 113 -16.23 2.30 -8.65
C PHE A 113 -16.13 3.02 -7.29
N SER A 114 -16.84 4.16 -7.33
CA SER A 114 -17.21 5.16 -6.32
C SER A 114 -16.17 6.24 -5.94
N LYS A 115 -16.63 7.50 -6.02
CA LYS A 115 -15.92 8.74 -5.63
C LYS A 115 -15.47 8.74 -4.15
N ASP A 116 -16.08 7.93 -3.31
CA ASP A 116 -15.82 7.91 -1.86
C ASP A 116 -14.69 6.95 -1.45
N LYS A 117 -14.15 6.13 -2.38
CA LYS A 117 -13.12 5.12 -2.10
C LYS A 117 -11.71 5.51 -2.60
N ARG A 118 -11.40 6.80 -2.61
CA ARG A 118 -10.30 7.35 -3.44
C ARG A 118 -8.92 6.75 -3.20
N GLY A 119 -8.48 6.52 -1.96
CA GLY A 119 -7.14 5.96 -1.75
C GLY A 119 -7.08 4.43 -1.79
N LEU A 120 -8.20 3.72 -1.61
CA LEU A 120 -8.24 2.28 -1.92
C LEU A 120 -8.00 2.03 -3.41
N ASN A 121 -8.59 2.88 -4.28
CA ASN A 121 -8.36 2.82 -5.71
C ASN A 121 -6.90 3.06 -6.08
N ILE A 122 -6.23 4.00 -5.41
CA ILE A 122 -4.81 4.27 -5.64
C ILE A 122 -3.99 3.05 -5.22
N ALA A 123 -4.22 2.52 -4.01
CA ALA A 123 -3.52 1.34 -3.52
C ALA A 123 -3.67 0.14 -4.48
N ILE A 124 -4.88 -0.12 -5.00
CA ILE A 124 -5.13 -1.15 -6.01
C ILE A 124 -4.31 -0.90 -7.28
N LEU A 125 -4.33 0.32 -7.81
CA LEU A 125 -3.63 0.66 -9.05
C LEU A 125 -2.13 0.50 -8.89
N VAL A 126 -1.59 0.97 -7.77
CA VAL A 126 -0.18 0.78 -7.43
C VAL A 126 0.17 -0.70 -7.39
N LEU A 127 -0.64 -1.52 -6.72
CA LEU A 127 -0.44 -2.96 -6.68
C LEU A 127 -0.48 -3.59 -8.09
N GLN A 128 -1.44 -3.22 -8.93
CA GLN A 128 -1.50 -3.70 -10.33
C GLN A 128 -0.25 -3.36 -11.12
N ILE A 129 0.27 -2.13 -11.00
CA ILE A 129 1.50 -1.71 -11.67
C ILE A 129 2.69 -2.55 -11.22
N LEU A 130 2.83 -2.81 -9.92
CA LEU A 130 3.90 -3.63 -9.37
C LEU A 130 3.90 -5.05 -9.97
N PHE A 131 2.75 -5.71 -10.00
CA PHE A 131 2.64 -7.04 -10.58
C PHE A 131 2.87 -7.08 -12.10
N LEU A 132 2.49 -6.03 -12.82
CA LEU A 132 2.78 -5.93 -14.26
C LEU A 132 4.27 -5.70 -14.50
N LEU A 133 4.94 -4.91 -13.63
CA LEU A 133 6.39 -4.72 -13.68
C LEU A 133 7.14 -6.04 -13.47
N ASP A 134 6.73 -6.85 -12.48
CA ASP A 134 7.34 -8.17 -12.24
C ASP A 134 7.24 -9.11 -13.46
N ARG A 135 6.16 -8.98 -14.23
CA ARG A 135 5.93 -9.76 -15.45
C ARG A 135 6.58 -9.15 -16.70
N LYS A 136 7.21 -7.98 -16.55
CA LYS A 136 7.71 -7.14 -17.66
C LYS A 136 6.62 -6.86 -18.71
N ASP A 137 5.35 -6.81 -18.27
CA ASP A 137 4.19 -6.50 -19.12
C ASP A 137 4.00 -4.98 -19.22
N PHE A 138 4.85 -4.35 -20.03
CA PHE A 138 4.86 -2.91 -20.23
C PHE A 138 3.58 -2.40 -20.92
N ASP A 139 3.00 -3.17 -21.83
CA ASP A 139 1.75 -2.83 -22.50
C ASP A 139 0.59 -2.75 -21.51
N GLY A 140 0.52 -3.69 -20.56
CA GLY A 140 -0.43 -3.65 -19.46
C GLY A 140 -0.25 -2.39 -18.60
N ILE A 141 1.00 -1.99 -18.32
CA ILE A 141 1.27 -0.77 -17.53
C ILE A 141 0.81 0.48 -18.30
N ILE A 142 1.08 0.56 -19.60
CA ILE A 142 0.67 1.70 -20.45
C ILE A 142 -0.86 1.87 -20.42
N GLN A 143 -1.62 0.78 -20.57
CA GLN A 143 -3.09 0.82 -20.49
C GLN A 143 -3.58 1.32 -19.13
N ARG A 144 -2.95 0.89 -18.03
CA ARG A 144 -3.30 1.31 -16.67
C ARG A 144 -2.85 2.75 -16.37
N ALA A 145 -1.71 3.17 -16.93
CA ALA A 145 -1.19 4.53 -16.81
C ALA A 145 -2.15 5.56 -17.43
N GLU A 146 -2.82 5.24 -18.53
CA GLU A 146 -3.82 6.14 -19.11
C GLU A 146 -5.05 6.31 -18.21
N ALA A 147 -5.57 5.21 -17.67
CA ALA A 147 -6.63 5.24 -16.66
C ALA A 147 -6.20 6.07 -15.42
N LEU A 148 -4.92 5.99 -15.06
CA LEU A 148 -4.33 6.74 -13.95
C LEU A 148 -4.25 8.25 -14.23
N LYS A 149 -3.91 8.68 -15.45
CA LYS A 149 -3.92 10.10 -15.84
C LYS A 149 -5.32 10.70 -15.68
N VAL A 150 -6.34 9.99 -16.14
CA VAL A 150 -7.75 10.39 -16.00
C VAL A 150 -8.17 10.44 -14.54
N TYR A 151 -7.76 9.45 -13.75
CA TYR A 151 -8.06 9.41 -12.31
C TYR A 151 -7.39 10.56 -11.55
N SER A 152 -6.09 10.79 -11.81
CA SER A 152 -5.30 11.84 -11.18
C SER A 152 -5.89 13.22 -11.42
N SER A 153 -6.30 13.53 -12.66
CA SER A 153 -6.88 14.83 -13.01
C SER A 153 -8.25 15.05 -12.37
N ARG A 154 -9.06 13.99 -12.20
CA ARG A 154 -10.41 14.08 -11.64
C ARG A 154 -10.45 14.11 -10.11
N TYR A 155 -9.52 13.46 -9.42
CA TYR A 155 -9.70 13.10 -8.00
C TYR A 155 -8.57 13.51 -7.05
N LEU A 156 -7.40 13.90 -7.55
CA LEU A 156 -6.24 14.28 -6.73
C LEU A 156 -6.08 15.80 -6.66
N LYS A 157 -6.90 16.45 -5.83
CA LYS A 157 -6.66 17.85 -5.44
C LYS A 157 -5.34 17.95 -4.68
N GLN A 158 -4.58 19.03 -4.93
CA GLN A 158 -3.16 19.15 -4.55
C GLN A 158 -2.86 19.01 -3.05
N ASP A 159 -3.76 19.43 -2.16
CA ASP A 159 -3.41 19.52 -0.72
C ASP A 159 -3.49 18.19 0.03
N VAL A 160 -4.62 17.47 -0.03
CA VAL A 160 -4.81 16.25 0.78
C VAL A 160 -4.06 15.05 0.20
N ASN A 161 -3.99 14.95 -1.13
CA ASN A 161 -3.43 13.79 -1.83
C ASN A 161 -2.06 14.09 -2.45
N PHE A 162 -1.31 15.04 -1.87
CA PHE A 162 -0.06 15.53 -2.45
C PHE A 162 0.94 14.41 -2.72
N ARG A 163 1.16 13.52 -1.73
CA ARG A 163 2.09 12.40 -1.83
C ARG A 163 1.66 11.40 -2.89
N SER A 164 0.41 10.96 -2.87
CA SER A 164 -0.16 10.09 -3.92
C SER A 164 -0.05 10.74 -5.31
N ASN A 165 -0.27 12.05 -5.44
CA ASN A 165 -0.11 12.76 -6.71
C ASN A 165 1.36 12.74 -7.19
N CYS A 166 2.32 12.95 -6.28
CA CYS A 166 3.74 12.84 -6.60
C CYS A 166 4.09 11.43 -7.05
N PHE A 167 3.69 10.40 -6.30
CA PHE A 167 3.94 9.00 -6.65
C PHE A 167 3.38 8.62 -8.02
N LEU A 168 2.12 8.95 -8.28
CA LEU A 168 1.49 8.64 -9.56
C LEU A 168 2.15 9.41 -10.72
N LYS A 169 2.61 10.64 -10.51
CA LYS A 169 3.42 11.35 -11.53
C LYS A 169 4.74 10.66 -11.82
N MET A 170 5.39 10.06 -10.82
CA MET A 170 6.62 9.28 -11.04
C MET A 170 6.34 8.04 -11.89
N VAL A 171 5.26 7.30 -11.60
CA VAL A 171 4.80 6.16 -12.42
C VAL A 171 4.53 6.58 -13.87
N LEU A 172 3.85 7.71 -14.09
CA LEU A 172 3.57 8.20 -15.45
C LEU A 172 4.84 8.65 -16.20
N LEU A 173 5.87 9.10 -15.47
CA LEU A 173 7.15 9.45 -16.07
C LEU A 173 7.96 8.22 -16.48
N MET A 174 7.85 7.13 -15.72
CA MET A 174 8.44 5.84 -16.07
C MET A 174 7.92 5.36 -17.43
N GLU A 175 6.60 5.38 -17.63
CA GLU A 175 5.95 5.07 -18.92
C GLU A 175 6.50 5.95 -20.05
N LYS A 176 6.51 7.28 -19.85
CA LYS A 176 7.03 8.24 -20.84
C LYS A 176 8.52 8.13 -21.17
N LYS A 177 9.28 7.36 -20.40
CA LYS A 177 10.72 7.12 -20.61
C LYS A 177 10.99 5.70 -21.04
N ASP A 178 9.97 5.01 -21.55
CA ASP A 178 10.06 3.65 -22.08
C ASP A 178 10.67 2.71 -21.03
N PHE A 179 10.32 2.93 -19.75
CA PHE A 179 10.78 2.14 -18.61
C PHE A 179 12.32 2.14 -18.43
N ASN A 180 13.03 3.09 -19.03
CA ASN A 180 14.48 3.19 -18.88
C ASN A 180 14.87 3.70 -17.48
N TYR A 181 15.65 2.91 -16.74
CA TYR A 181 16.10 3.20 -15.38
C TYR A 181 16.71 4.61 -15.23
N GLU A 182 17.79 4.92 -15.95
CA GLU A 182 18.55 6.17 -15.80
C GLU A 182 17.70 7.40 -16.11
N ARG A 183 16.95 7.35 -17.22
CA ARG A 183 16.06 8.44 -17.64
C ARG A 183 14.91 8.64 -16.65
N THR A 184 14.32 7.55 -16.18
CA THR A 184 13.22 7.56 -15.21
C THR A 184 13.68 8.16 -13.89
N ARG A 185 14.77 7.63 -13.32
CA ARG A 185 15.35 8.11 -12.06
C ARG A 185 15.65 9.60 -12.11
N LYS A 186 16.32 10.07 -13.16
CA LYS A 186 16.69 11.49 -13.32
C LYS A 186 15.47 12.40 -13.41
N ILE A 187 14.44 12.01 -14.16
CA ILE A 187 13.26 12.88 -14.36
C ILE A 187 12.26 12.82 -13.21
N SER A 188 12.19 11.68 -12.50
CA SER A 188 11.32 11.49 -11.33
C SER A 188 11.87 12.14 -10.07
N ASP A 189 13.20 12.38 -9.98
CA ASP A 189 13.88 12.90 -8.80
C ASP A 189 13.24 14.19 -8.22
N LYS A 190 12.80 15.11 -9.08
CA LYS A 190 12.09 16.32 -8.64
C LYS A 190 10.77 16.03 -7.93
N TYR A 191 10.07 14.96 -8.29
CA TYR A 191 8.82 14.53 -7.65
C TYR A 191 9.10 13.68 -6.42
N PHE A 192 10.16 12.88 -6.45
CA PHE A 192 10.63 12.10 -5.31
C PHE A 192 11.06 13.02 -4.15
N SER A 193 11.83 14.07 -4.45
CA SER A 193 12.21 15.10 -3.48
C SER A 193 10.99 15.83 -2.88
N LYS A 194 9.99 16.15 -3.72
CA LYS A 194 8.72 16.74 -3.26
C LYS A 194 7.95 15.78 -2.36
N LEU A 195 7.88 14.51 -2.73
CA LEU A 195 7.23 13.47 -1.93
C LEU A 195 7.88 13.40 -0.54
N LYS A 196 9.22 13.35 -0.46
CA LYS A 196 9.98 13.36 0.79
C LYS A 196 9.80 14.63 1.63
N SER A 197 9.59 15.79 0.99
CA SER A 197 9.35 17.04 1.73
C SER A 197 8.00 17.09 2.46
N CYS A 198 7.06 16.21 2.10
CA CYS A 198 5.76 16.12 2.74
C CYS A 198 5.71 14.84 3.58
N ARG A 199 5.54 14.98 4.90
CA ARG A 199 5.42 13.82 5.78
C ARG A 199 4.17 13.02 5.48
N PHE A 200 4.29 11.70 5.60
CA PHE A 200 3.15 10.81 5.57
C PHE A 200 2.12 11.22 6.64
N HIS A 201 0.84 11.24 6.26
CA HIS A 201 -0.24 11.55 7.18
C HIS A 201 -1.47 10.68 6.92
N TYR A 202 -1.71 9.73 7.82
CA TYR A 202 -2.90 8.91 7.87
C TYR A 202 -3.81 9.34 9.03
N SER A 203 -4.90 10.02 8.69
CA SER A 203 -5.93 10.42 9.67
C SER A 203 -7.03 9.37 9.75
N ARG A 204 -7.65 9.28 10.94
CA ARG A 204 -8.72 8.30 11.22
C ARG A 204 -9.86 8.47 10.23
N GLY A 205 -10.12 7.43 9.43
CA GLY A 205 -11.18 7.43 8.43
C GLY A 205 -10.83 8.08 7.09
N SER A 206 -9.64 8.68 6.95
CA SER A 206 -9.18 9.20 5.65
C SER A 206 -8.55 8.08 4.83
N MET A 207 -9.37 7.41 4.05
CA MET A 207 -8.87 6.44 3.06
C MET A 207 -8.06 7.11 1.96
N ALA A 208 -8.16 8.43 1.78
CA ALA A 208 -7.57 9.17 0.66
C ALA A 208 -6.03 9.21 0.71
N THR A 209 -5.45 9.14 1.91
CA THR A 209 -4.00 9.20 2.15
C THR A 209 -3.40 7.84 2.53
N LEU A 210 -4.12 6.75 2.26
CA LEU A 210 -3.64 5.42 2.56
C LEU A 210 -2.40 5.08 1.73
N GLU A 211 -1.29 4.82 2.41
CA GLU A 211 -0.07 4.24 1.85
C GLU A 211 0.17 2.94 2.61
N VAL A 212 -0.04 1.79 1.97
CA VAL A 212 0.18 0.49 2.64
C VAL A 212 1.66 0.26 2.90
N ILE A 213 2.48 0.68 1.93
CA ILE A 213 3.94 0.78 2.01
C ILE A 213 4.27 2.25 1.78
N PRO A 214 5.27 2.82 2.48
CA PRO A 214 5.75 4.17 2.20
C PRO A 214 6.10 4.32 0.72
N TYR A 215 5.58 5.35 0.07
CA TYR A 215 5.85 5.58 -1.35
C TYR A 215 7.33 5.80 -1.67
N GLU A 216 8.13 6.24 -0.70
CA GLU A 216 9.58 6.34 -0.82
C GLU A 216 10.21 4.97 -1.07
N GLU A 217 9.90 4.01 -0.20
CA GLU A 217 10.43 2.64 -0.27
C GLU A 217 9.92 1.96 -1.53
N LEU A 218 8.63 2.10 -1.80
CA LEU A 218 8.00 1.47 -2.96
C LEU A 218 8.56 1.99 -4.29
N TRP A 219 8.90 3.28 -4.37
CA TRP A 219 9.49 3.85 -5.58
C TRP A 219 10.91 3.33 -5.81
N GLU A 220 11.71 3.16 -4.76
CA GLU A 220 13.04 2.55 -4.88
C GLU A 220 12.94 1.09 -5.36
N THR A 221 12.00 0.29 -4.83
CA THR A 221 11.73 -1.07 -5.34
C THR A 221 11.36 -1.08 -6.82
N ILE A 222 10.52 -0.13 -7.27
CA ILE A 222 10.19 0.02 -8.70
C ILE A 222 11.44 0.33 -9.53
N LEU A 223 12.28 1.26 -9.07
CA LEU A 223 13.51 1.62 -9.78
C LEU A 223 14.49 0.44 -9.86
N GLU A 224 14.61 -0.36 -8.80
CA GLU A 224 15.43 -1.57 -8.80
C GLU A 224 14.95 -2.56 -9.87
N LYS A 225 13.64 -2.78 -10.00
CA LYS A 225 13.06 -3.64 -11.03
C LYS A 225 13.27 -3.14 -12.46
N LEU A 226 13.38 -1.83 -12.67
CA LEU A 226 13.73 -1.27 -13.99
C LEU A 226 15.20 -1.46 -14.35
N ARG A 227 16.06 -1.75 -13.36
CA ARG A 227 17.49 -1.99 -13.55
C ARG A 227 17.77 -3.43 -13.99
N GLU A 228 16.89 -4.37 -13.65
CA GLU A 228 16.96 -5.81 -13.94
C GLU A 228 16.45 -6.21 -15.34
#